data_AF-A0A4D6XG03-F1
#
_entry.id   AF-A0A4D6XG03-F1
#
_cell.length_a   1.000
_cell.length_b   1.000
_cell.length_c   1.000
_cell.angle_alpha   90.00
_cell.angle_beta   90.00
_cell.angle_gamma   90.00
#
_symmetry.space_group_name_H-M   'P 1'
#
loop_
_entity.id
_entity.type
_entity.pdbx_description
1 polymer ?
#
loop_
_entity_poly.entity_id
_entity_poly.type
_entity_poly.pdbx_seq_one_letter_code
_entity_poly.pdbx_strand_id
1 'polypeptide(L)'
;MIGIKSIASYVPSAGLDNYAQGAKFGKDETFILGKIGSAFLPRKDDEQETSDLCVEAVNNLFASHPELDPASIDALIVVTQNGDEEGLPHTSAIVQSKLGLPTHIAAFDISLGCSGYVYGIYAMKGFMEAAGLKNGLLITADPYSKIVDPEDRNTTMLFGDAATVTWMGENPTWVLGKSKFGTDGTGAPHLKVSDGTFFMNGRQVFNFALVKVPAHLHELLADSNLESTDIDAYCIHQGSAAIVDAVARRFEEGQPEKFVKDMVETGNTVSSSIPLLLEKHMFDSSWKRVAISGFGVGLSWGSAIIERRD
;
A
#
# COMPACT_ATOMS: atom_id res chain seq x y z
N MET A 1 -7.94 -14.95 17.46
CA MET A 1 -7.84 -14.71 15.99
C MET A 1 -7.18 -13.37 15.81
N ILE A 2 -6.09 -13.34 15.03
CA ILE A 2 -5.38 -12.09 14.71
C ILE A 2 -6.04 -11.42 13.50
N GLY A 3 -6.25 -10.10 13.57
CA GLY A 3 -6.76 -9.27 12.49
C GLY A 3 -6.37 -7.80 12.68
N ILE A 4 -6.97 -6.90 11.90
CA ILE A 4 -6.67 -5.47 11.91
C ILE A 4 -7.45 -4.79 13.03
N LYS A 5 -6.74 -4.13 13.95
CA LYS A 5 -7.32 -3.31 15.01
C LYS A 5 -7.47 -1.86 14.58
N SER A 6 -6.41 -1.30 14.01
CA SER A 6 -6.35 0.09 13.56
C SER A 6 -5.27 0.28 12.49
N ILE A 7 -5.35 1.39 11.76
CA ILE A 7 -4.35 1.83 10.80
C ILE A 7 -4.07 3.31 11.08
N ALA A 8 -2.81 3.71 11.02
CA ALA A 8 -2.40 5.11 11.01
C ALA A 8 -1.38 5.33 9.88
N SER A 9 -1.21 6.58 9.45
CA SER A 9 -0.22 6.93 8.43
C SER A 9 0.59 8.16 8.74
N TYR A 10 1.66 8.32 7.97
CA TYR A 10 2.39 9.56 7.80
C TYR A 10 2.53 9.87 6.32
N VAL A 11 2.07 11.06 5.95
CA VAL A 11 2.21 11.62 4.60
C VAL A 11 2.97 12.94 4.73
N PRO A 12 4.16 13.08 4.10
CA PRO A 12 4.88 14.35 4.11
C PRO A 12 4.03 15.51 3.59
N SER A 13 4.17 16.67 4.23
CA SER A 13 3.43 17.88 3.84
C SER A 13 4.09 18.63 2.68
N ALA A 14 5.39 18.45 2.49
CA ALA A 14 6.13 18.94 1.33
C ALA A 14 6.00 17.98 0.15
N GLY A 15 6.15 18.49 -1.07
CA GLY A 15 5.95 17.67 -2.26
C GLY A 15 5.96 18.45 -3.56
N LEU A 16 5.55 17.77 -4.63
CA LEU A 16 5.50 18.29 -5.99
C LEU A 16 4.07 18.67 -6.38
N ASP A 17 3.92 19.85 -6.96
CA ASP A 17 2.69 20.26 -7.65
C ASP A 17 2.65 19.64 -9.05
N ASN A 18 1.72 18.72 -9.27
CA ASN A 18 1.57 18.06 -10.56
C ASN A 18 0.99 18.97 -11.65
N TYR A 19 0.35 20.09 -11.33
CA TYR A 19 -0.01 21.09 -12.34
C TYR A 19 1.24 21.77 -12.87
N ALA A 20 2.18 22.14 -12.00
CA ALA A 20 3.46 22.70 -12.39
C ALA A 20 4.31 21.69 -13.19
N GLN A 21 4.38 20.43 -12.73
CA GLN A 21 5.04 19.36 -13.50
C GLN A 21 4.37 19.14 -14.86
N GLY A 22 3.03 19.09 -14.88
CA GLY A 22 2.26 18.96 -16.11
C GLY A 22 2.58 20.05 -17.12
N ALA A 23 2.58 21.30 -16.69
CA ALA A 23 2.91 22.45 -17.53
C ALA A 23 4.34 22.34 -18.11
N LYS A 24 5.33 21.91 -17.30
CA LYS A 24 6.71 21.64 -17.77
C LYS A 24 6.74 20.65 -18.93
N PHE A 25 5.84 19.66 -18.94
CA PHE A 25 5.77 18.62 -19.98
C PHE A 25 4.64 18.82 -21.01
N GLY A 26 4.01 19.99 -21.06
CA GLY A 26 2.93 20.30 -21.99
C GLY A 26 1.65 19.49 -21.75
N LYS A 27 1.33 19.20 -20.48
CA LYS A 27 0.11 18.52 -20.02
C LYS A 27 -0.79 19.50 -19.28
N ASP A 28 -2.09 19.39 -19.53
CA ASP A 28 -3.11 20.21 -18.91
C ASP A 28 -3.71 19.53 -17.66
N GLU A 29 -4.53 20.27 -16.92
CA GLU A 29 -5.25 19.79 -15.74
C GLU A 29 -6.14 18.57 -16.04
N THR A 30 -6.70 18.48 -17.25
CA THR A 30 -7.51 17.32 -17.66
C THR A 30 -6.67 16.04 -17.72
N PHE A 31 -5.43 16.14 -18.21
CA PHE A 31 -4.48 15.02 -18.16
C PHE A 31 -4.06 14.72 -16.71
N ILE A 32 -3.77 15.73 -15.91
CA ILE A 32 -3.34 15.55 -14.51
C ILE A 32 -4.41 14.83 -13.70
N LEU A 33 -5.64 15.34 -13.63
CA LEU A 33 -6.68 14.70 -12.82
C LEU A 33 -7.25 13.44 -13.50
N GLY A 34 -7.39 13.44 -14.83
CA GLY A 34 -8.05 12.35 -15.55
C GLY A 34 -7.17 11.14 -15.84
N LYS A 35 -5.84 11.32 -15.99
CA LYS A 35 -4.92 10.22 -16.29
C LYS A 35 -4.02 9.87 -15.12
N ILE A 36 -3.40 10.87 -14.51
CA ILE A 36 -2.50 10.68 -13.37
C ILE A 36 -3.32 10.43 -12.10
N GLY A 37 -4.28 11.31 -11.81
CA GLY A 37 -5.18 11.22 -10.65
C GLY A 37 -4.75 12.03 -9.45
N SER A 38 -3.55 12.62 -9.47
CA SER A 38 -2.98 13.39 -8.38
C SER A 38 -2.61 14.81 -8.81
N ALA A 39 -3.05 15.79 -8.02
CA ALA A 39 -2.65 17.18 -8.11
C ALA A 39 -1.36 17.44 -7.30
N PHE A 40 -1.10 16.62 -6.28
CA PHE A 40 0.07 16.75 -5.42
C PHE A 40 0.72 15.38 -5.18
N LEU A 41 2.05 15.37 -5.09
CA LEU A 41 2.85 14.21 -4.74
C LEU A 41 3.71 14.51 -3.51
N PRO A 42 3.38 13.94 -2.35
CA PRO A 42 4.19 14.06 -1.14
C PRO A 42 5.63 13.57 -1.39
N ARG A 43 6.60 14.27 -0.79
CA ARG A 43 8.01 13.92 -0.83
C ARG A 43 8.56 13.89 0.57
N LYS A 44 9.26 12.82 0.91
CA LYS A 44 10.06 12.80 2.14
C LYS A 44 11.08 13.94 2.10
N ASP A 45 11.49 14.39 3.27
CA ASP A 45 12.59 15.33 3.38
C ASP A 45 13.92 14.68 2.91
N ASP A 46 14.89 15.49 2.49
CA ASP A 46 16.21 15.02 2.07
C ASP A 46 16.96 14.34 3.23
N GLU A 47 16.73 14.80 4.47
CA GLU A 47 17.31 14.21 5.68
C GLU A 47 16.55 12.99 6.23
N GLN A 48 15.35 12.70 5.72
CA GLN A 48 14.56 11.54 6.13
C GLN A 48 14.94 10.29 5.33
N GLU A 49 15.08 9.15 6.00
CA GLU A 49 15.13 7.84 5.37
C GLU A 49 13.78 7.12 5.45
N THR A 50 13.68 5.94 4.83
CA THR A 50 12.46 5.13 4.84
C THR A 50 12.02 4.79 6.26
N SER A 51 12.97 4.44 7.14
CA SER A 51 12.69 4.21 8.56
C SER A 51 12.14 5.42 9.30
N ASP A 52 12.47 6.65 8.89
CA ASP A 52 11.90 7.86 9.52
C ASP A 52 10.42 8.00 9.19
N LEU A 53 10.02 7.73 7.94
CA LEU A 53 8.60 7.68 7.57
C LEU A 53 7.85 6.62 8.39
N CYS A 54 8.46 5.44 8.56
CA CYS A 54 7.92 4.37 9.40
C CYS A 54 7.72 4.83 10.85
N VAL A 55 8.71 5.51 11.43
CA VAL A 55 8.67 6.02 12.81
C VAL A 55 7.52 7.02 12.97
N GLU A 56 7.36 7.97 12.05
CA GLU A 56 6.27 8.95 12.09
C GLU A 56 4.89 8.28 12.02
N ALA A 57 4.71 7.28 11.14
CA ALA A 57 3.44 6.55 11.06
C ALA A 57 3.13 5.80 12.37
N VAL A 58 4.14 5.18 13.00
CA VAL A 58 3.98 4.50 14.29
C VAL A 58 3.71 5.47 15.44
N ASN A 59 4.35 6.63 15.45
CA ASN A 59 4.07 7.68 16.42
C ASN A 59 2.62 8.16 16.31
N ASN A 60 2.09 8.32 15.09
CA ASN A 60 0.68 8.66 14.86
C ASN A 60 -0.28 7.57 15.36
N LEU A 61 0.08 6.29 15.20
CA LEU A 61 -0.68 5.18 15.78
C LEU A 61 -0.70 5.25 17.32
N PHE A 62 0.47 5.40 17.96
CA PHE A 62 0.53 5.47 19.43
C PHE A 62 -0.16 6.72 19.99
N ALA A 63 -0.09 7.85 19.28
CA ALA A 63 -0.79 9.07 19.66
C ALA A 63 -2.32 8.92 19.59
N SER A 64 -2.83 8.18 18.60
CA SER A 64 -4.27 7.92 18.43
C SER A 64 -4.80 6.77 19.29
N HIS A 65 -3.92 5.87 19.75
CA HIS A 65 -4.26 4.68 20.54
C HIS A 65 -3.36 4.61 21.79
N PRO A 66 -3.53 5.52 22.77
CA PRO A 66 -2.69 5.55 23.98
C PRO A 66 -2.82 4.31 24.86
N GLU A 67 -3.81 3.45 24.61
CA GLU A 67 -3.96 2.14 25.24
C GLU A 67 -3.00 1.07 24.69
N LEU A 68 -2.39 1.30 23.52
CA LEU A 68 -1.38 0.41 22.95
C LEU A 68 -0.02 0.73 23.58
N ASP A 69 0.35 -0.05 24.60
CA ASP A 69 1.67 0.04 25.24
C ASP A 69 2.77 -0.40 24.25
N PRO A 70 3.77 0.45 23.91
CA PRO A 70 4.90 0.07 23.07
C PRO A 70 5.67 -1.16 23.58
N ALA A 71 5.68 -1.39 24.90
CA ALA A 71 6.33 -2.57 25.49
C ALA A 71 5.58 -3.88 25.22
N SER A 72 4.33 -3.82 24.74
CA SER A 72 3.49 -4.97 24.41
C SER A 72 3.57 -5.41 22.94
N ILE A 73 4.35 -4.71 22.12
CA ILE A 73 4.60 -5.09 20.72
C ILE A 73 5.46 -6.35 20.70
N ASP A 74 5.03 -7.34 19.92
CA ASP A 74 5.70 -8.64 19.79
C ASP A 74 6.37 -8.82 18.41
N ALA A 75 5.85 -8.13 17.39
CA ALA A 75 6.32 -8.24 16.01
C ALA A 75 6.30 -6.89 15.28
N LEU A 76 7.30 -6.67 14.44
CA LEU A 76 7.43 -5.52 13.55
C LEU A 76 7.82 -6.02 12.16
N ILE A 77 6.99 -5.76 11.16
CA ILE A 77 7.29 -6.13 9.77
C ILE A 77 7.25 -4.88 8.92
N VAL A 78 8.29 -4.61 8.14
CA VAL A 78 8.31 -3.48 7.19
C VAL A 78 8.23 -4.03 5.76
N VAL A 79 7.20 -3.64 5.03
CA VAL A 79 7.06 -3.90 3.59
C VAL A 79 7.74 -2.75 2.85
N THR A 80 8.89 -3.06 2.23
CA THR A 80 9.65 -2.09 1.46
C THR A 80 10.60 -2.75 0.46
N GLN A 81 10.83 -2.09 -0.67
CA GLN A 81 11.92 -2.35 -1.61
C GLN A 81 12.93 -1.20 -1.67
N ASN A 82 12.61 -0.06 -1.06
CA ASN A 82 13.46 1.13 -0.99
C ASN A 82 13.79 1.40 0.48
N GLY A 83 14.43 0.44 1.14
CA GLY A 83 14.82 0.56 2.54
C GLY A 83 15.88 1.62 2.79
N ASP A 84 16.30 1.71 4.05
CA ASP A 84 17.42 2.53 4.47
C ASP A 84 18.74 2.02 3.90
N GLU A 85 19.72 2.93 3.77
CA GLU A 85 21.08 2.61 3.33
C GLU A 85 21.07 1.78 2.02
N GLU A 86 21.92 0.76 1.93
CA GLU A 86 21.95 -0.23 0.84
C GLU A 86 21.20 -1.53 1.21
N GLY A 87 20.23 -1.45 2.13
CA GLY A 87 19.42 -2.59 2.60
C GLY A 87 20.06 -3.46 3.68
N LEU A 88 21.19 -3.03 4.27
CA LEU A 88 21.82 -3.69 5.41
C LEU A 88 22.25 -2.67 6.47
N PRO A 89 21.73 -2.74 7.72
CA PRO A 89 20.74 -3.70 8.20
C PRO A 89 19.36 -3.49 7.55
N HIS A 90 18.47 -4.47 7.72
CA HIS A 90 17.10 -4.35 7.23
C HIS A 90 16.34 -3.25 7.99
N THR A 91 15.42 -2.56 7.31
CA THR A 91 14.75 -1.34 7.77
C THR A 91 14.02 -1.54 9.09
N SER A 92 13.35 -2.69 9.31
CA SER A 92 12.62 -2.92 10.56
C SER A 92 13.50 -2.93 11.80
N ALA A 93 14.78 -3.32 11.70
CA ALA A 93 15.71 -3.24 12.83
C ALA A 93 16.04 -1.78 13.20
N ILE A 94 16.19 -0.92 12.19
CA ILE A 94 16.42 0.51 12.40
C ILE A 94 15.17 1.14 13.04
N VAL A 95 13.98 0.83 12.52
CA VAL A 95 12.70 1.30 13.08
C VAL A 95 12.51 0.84 14.53
N GLN A 96 12.78 -0.43 14.84
CA GLN A 96 12.72 -0.98 16.20
C GLN A 96 13.60 -0.15 17.15
N SER A 97 14.84 0.14 16.75
CA SER A 97 15.76 0.94 17.55
C SER A 97 15.30 2.40 17.69
N LYS A 98 14.85 3.05 16.61
CA LYS A 98 14.40 4.45 16.62
C LYS A 98 13.17 4.66 17.52
N LEU A 99 12.27 3.69 17.55
CA LEU A 99 11.07 3.72 18.41
C LEU A 99 11.32 3.25 19.85
N GLY A 100 12.50 2.69 20.16
CA GLY A 100 12.78 2.11 21.47
C GLY A 100 11.89 0.91 21.81
N LEU A 101 11.41 0.18 20.80
CA LEU A 101 10.60 -1.03 21.01
C LEU A 101 11.43 -2.12 21.71
N PRO A 102 10.79 -3.12 22.35
CA PRO A 102 11.53 -4.17 23.05
C PRO A 102 12.52 -4.93 22.14
N THR A 103 13.63 -5.39 22.71
CA THR A 103 14.66 -6.13 21.95
C THR A 103 14.33 -7.60 21.71
N HIS A 104 13.23 -8.10 22.30
CA HIS A 104 12.77 -9.48 22.15
C HIS A 104 11.72 -9.64 21.05
N ILE A 105 11.32 -8.56 20.37
CA ILE A 105 10.35 -8.62 19.27
C ILE A 105 10.94 -9.30 18.04
N ALA A 106 10.10 -9.93 17.24
CA ALA A 106 10.48 -10.32 15.88
C ALA A 106 10.46 -9.09 14.97
N ALA A 107 11.58 -8.79 14.29
CA ALA A 107 11.68 -7.71 13.32
C ALA A 107 12.25 -8.24 12.00
N PHE A 108 11.55 -8.04 10.89
CA PHE A 108 12.05 -8.35 9.55
C PHE A 108 11.33 -7.56 8.44
N ASP A 109 11.95 -7.50 7.27
CA ASP A 109 11.39 -6.83 6.10
C ASP A 109 10.75 -7.82 5.11
N ILE A 110 9.75 -7.35 4.35
CA ILE A 110 9.18 -8.03 3.18
C ILE A 110 9.51 -7.20 1.94
N SER A 111 10.31 -7.75 1.03
CA SER A 111 10.70 -7.10 -0.22
C SER A 111 9.60 -7.19 -1.29
N LEU A 112 8.53 -6.42 -1.11
CA LEU A 112 7.43 -6.26 -2.06
C LEU A 112 7.00 -4.80 -2.12
N GLY A 113 6.58 -4.34 -3.31
CA GLY A 113 6.04 -2.99 -3.51
C GLY A 113 4.50 -2.98 -3.51
N CYS A 114 3.88 -2.62 -4.63
CA CYS A 114 2.44 -2.36 -4.76
C CYS A 114 1.48 -3.48 -4.31
N SER A 115 1.91 -4.75 -4.30
CA SER A 115 1.11 -5.88 -3.77
C SER A 115 1.39 -6.17 -2.29
N GLY A 116 2.40 -5.51 -1.73
CA GLY A 116 3.04 -5.86 -0.47
C GLY A 116 2.13 -5.74 0.74
N TYR A 117 1.18 -4.79 0.77
CA TYR A 117 0.22 -4.69 1.88
C TYR A 117 -0.61 -5.97 2.05
N VAL A 118 -1.16 -6.50 0.95
CA VAL A 118 -2.00 -7.71 0.99
C VAL A 118 -1.18 -8.93 1.40
N TYR A 119 0.04 -9.08 0.89
CA TYR A 119 0.95 -10.14 1.35
C TYR A 119 1.33 -9.95 2.82
N GLY A 120 1.63 -8.72 3.23
CA GLY A 120 2.11 -8.36 4.55
C GLY A 120 1.11 -8.66 5.65
N ILE A 121 -0.17 -8.32 5.49
CA ILE A 121 -1.18 -8.59 6.53
C ILE A 121 -1.41 -10.09 6.73
N TYR A 122 -1.32 -10.90 5.68
CA TYR A 122 -1.46 -12.36 5.78
C TYR A 122 -0.18 -13.02 6.29
N ALA A 123 0.99 -12.53 5.89
CA ALA A 123 2.28 -12.98 6.43
C ALA A 123 2.36 -12.69 7.94
N MET A 124 2.00 -11.47 8.35
CA MET A 124 1.94 -11.08 9.76
C MET A 124 0.94 -11.95 10.53
N LYS A 125 -0.30 -12.10 10.04
CA LYS A 125 -1.31 -12.93 10.69
C LYS A 125 -0.80 -14.36 10.90
N GLY A 126 -0.32 -15.01 9.85
CA GLY A 126 0.16 -16.39 9.92
C GLY A 126 1.36 -16.55 10.86
N PHE A 127 2.31 -15.62 10.79
CA PHE A 127 3.48 -15.62 11.68
C PHE A 127 3.08 -15.45 13.15
N MET A 128 2.25 -14.44 13.46
CA MET A 128 1.80 -14.17 14.83
C MET A 128 1.00 -15.34 15.41
N GLU A 129 0.06 -15.91 14.63
CA GLU A 129 -0.75 -17.05 15.07
C GLU A 129 0.10 -18.29 15.32
N ALA A 130 1.11 -18.56 14.48
CA ALA A 130 2.01 -19.69 14.64
C ALA A 130 2.96 -19.54 15.84
N ALA A 131 3.43 -18.31 16.11
CA ALA A 131 4.38 -18.02 17.18
C ALA A 131 3.70 -17.67 18.52
N GLY A 132 2.38 -17.52 18.57
CA GLY A 132 1.63 -17.15 19.78
C GLY A 132 1.79 -15.67 20.17
N LEU A 133 2.04 -14.81 19.19
CA LEU A 133 2.21 -13.36 19.39
C LEU A 133 0.86 -12.63 19.36
N LYS A 134 0.77 -11.48 20.02
CA LYS A 134 -0.51 -10.77 20.26
C LYS A 134 -0.60 -9.41 19.61
N ASN A 135 0.47 -8.63 19.59
CA ASN A 135 0.50 -7.31 18.94
C ASN A 135 1.60 -7.23 17.90
N GLY A 136 1.20 -6.98 16.65
CA GLY A 136 2.11 -6.79 15.53
C GLY A 136 1.91 -5.42 14.88
N LEU A 137 3.00 -4.81 14.45
CA LEU A 137 3.00 -3.61 13.62
C LEU A 137 3.45 -3.99 12.21
N LEU A 138 2.52 -3.99 11.24
CA LEU A 138 2.87 -4.10 9.83
C LEU A 138 2.99 -2.69 9.26
N ILE A 139 4.19 -2.31 8.85
CA ILE A 139 4.47 -1.01 8.25
C ILE A 139 4.63 -1.18 6.74
N THR A 140 4.07 -0.26 5.95
CA THR A 140 4.38 -0.11 4.53
C THR A 140 5.10 1.21 4.35
N ALA A 141 6.25 1.23 3.66
CA ALA A 141 6.95 2.48 3.33
C ALA A 141 7.86 2.24 2.13
N ASP A 142 7.55 2.88 1.00
CA ASP A 142 8.29 2.73 -0.25
C ASP A 142 8.47 4.09 -0.93
N PRO A 143 9.41 4.93 -0.44
CA PRO A 143 9.63 6.24 -1.03
C PRO A 143 10.32 6.10 -2.39
N TYR A 144 9.51 6.11 -3.45
CA TYR A 144 10.02 6.03 -4.82
C TYR A 144 10.74 7.31 -5.24
N SER A 145 10.60 8.42 -4.50
CA SER A 145 11.44 9.60 -4.67
C SER A 145 12.94 9.31 -4.60
N LYS A 146 13.37 8.23 -3.92
CA LYS A 146 14.79 7.79 -3.88
C LYS A 146 15.32 7.31 -5.24
N ILE A 147 14.44 6.84 -6.14
CA ILE A 147 14.83 6.11 -7.35
C ILE A 147 14.20 6.66 -8.64
N VAL A 148 13.18 7.52 -8.55
CA VAL A 148 12.51 8.11 -9.72
C VAL A 148 13.35 9.24 -10.30
N ASP A 149 13.55 9.22 -11.62
CA ASP A 149 14.18 10.30 -12.36
C ASP A 149 13.20 11.50 -12.49
N PRO A 150 13.53 12.69 -11.93
CA PRO A 150 12.68 13.88 -12.03
C PRO A 150 12.48 14.40 -13.46
N GLU A 151 13.30 13.96 -14.42
CA GLU A 151 13.18 14.32 -15.83
C GLU A 151 12.40 13.28 -16.65
N ASP A 152 12.11 12.09 -16.10
CA ASP A 152 11.24 11.11 -16.75
C ASP A 152 9.77 11.47 -16.58
N ARG A 153 9.24 12.18 -17.58
CA ARG A 153 7.82 12.58 -17.68
C ARG A 153 6.81 11.43 -17.51
N ASN A 154 7.23 10.16 -17.69
CA ASN A 154 6.33 9.01 -17.59
C ASN A 154 6.15 8.54 -16.14
N THR A 155 7.08 8.86 -15.24
CA THR A 155 7.11 8.34 -13.86
C THR A 155 7.09 9.45 -12.81
N THR A 156 7.72 10.62 -13.06
CA THR A 156 7.84 11.73 -12.09
C THR A 156 6.52 12.30 -11.56
N MET A 157 5.44 12.19 -12.35
CA MET A 157 4.10 12.66 -11.96
C MET A 157 3.27 11.61 -11.21
N LEU A 158 3.75 10.36 -11.07
CA LEU A 158 2.94 9.27 -10.52
C LEU A 158 3.16 9.07 -9.02
N PHE A 159 4.41 9.00 -8.57
CA PHE A 159 4.73 8.46 -7.27
C PHE A 159 4.78 9.53 -6.19
N GLY A 160 4.14 9.28 -5.05
CA GLY A 160 4.29 10.05 -3.82
C GLY A 160 4.89 9.17 -2.72
N ASP A 161 5.47 9.78 -1.69
CA ASP A 161 6.03 9.06 -0.55
C ASP A 161 5.03 9.06 0.61
N ALA A 162 4.88 7.92 1.28
CA ALA A 162 4.10 7.82 2.51
C ALA A 162 4.47 6.54 3.26
N ALA A 163 4.24 6.54 4.56
CA ALA A 163 4.25 5.33 5.37
C ALA A 163 2.89 5.09 6.01
N THR A 164 2.52 3.83 6.18
CA THR A 164 1.39 3.44 7.03
C THR A 164 1.82 2.37 8.01
N VAL A 165 1.15 2.31 9.15
CA VAL A 165 1.24 1.21 10.09
C VAL A 165 -0.15 0.61 10.30
N THR A 166 -0.23 -0.71 10.22
CA THR A 166 -1.41 -1.49 10.57
C THR A 166 -1.14 -2.22 11.88
N TRP A 167 -1.92 -1.90 12.91
CA TRP A 167 -1.90 -2.64 14.16
C TRP A 167 -2.68 -3.94 13.99
N MET A 168 -1.96 -5.05 13.97
CA MET A 168 -2.52 -6.40 13.96
C MET A 168 -2.58 -6.93 15.39
N GLY A 169 -3.71 -7.51 15.78
CA GLY A 169 -3.79 -8.15 17.08
C GLY A 169 -5.07 -8.91 17.37
N GLU A 170 -5.16 -9.39 18.61
CA GLU A 170 -6.37 -10.05 19.11
C GLU A 170 -7.52 -9.06 19.28
N ASN A 171 -8.74 -9.59 19.18
CA ASN A 171 -9.97 -8.81 19.16
C ASN A 171 -9.98 -7.71 18.09
N PRO A 172 -9.81 -8.07 16.81
CA PRO A 172 -9.72 -7.10 15.75
C PRO A 172 -11.07 -6.44 15.45
N THR A 173 -11.02 -5.21 14.97
CA THR A 173 -12.14 -4.49 14.36
C THR A 173 -12.47 -5.10 13.00
N TRP A 174 -11.44 -5.53 12.26
CA TRP A 174 -11.55 -6.12 10.94
C TRP A 174 -10.82 -7.47 10.87
N VAL A 175 -11.55 -8.51 10.48
CA VAL A 175 -11.02 -9.86 10.30
C VAL A 175 -10.57 -10.08 8.85
N LEU A 176 -9.47 -10.82 8.68
CA LEU A 176 -8.99 -11.22 7.36
C LEU A 176 -9.75 -12.47 6.89
N GLY A 177 -10.43 -12.36 5.75
CA GLY A 177 -11.20 -13.43 5.12
C GLY A 177 -10.35 -14.29 4.17
N LYS A 178 -10.94 -14.66 3.02
CA LYS A 178 -10.18 -15.37 1.97
C LYS A 178 -9.23 -14.41 1.26
N SER A 179 -8.10 -14.94 0.82
CA SER A 179 -7.11 -14.25 -0.01
C SER A 179 -6.63 -15.12 -1.16
N LYS A 180 -6.11 -14.46 -2.18
CA LYS A 180 -5.41 -15.06 -3.31
C LYS A 180 -4.16 -14.25 -3.63
N PHE A 181 -3.16 -14.92 -4.17
CA PHE A 181 -1.84 -14.37 -4.45
C PHE A 181 -1.34 -14.86 -5.81
N GLY A 182 -0.52 -14.05 -6.48
CA GLY A 182 0.15 -14.46 -7.69
C GLY A 182 1.41 -13.66 -7.99
N THR A 183 2.31 -14.26 -8.77
CA THR A 183 3.56 -13.66 -9.22
C THR A 183 3.92 -14.22 -10.58
N ASP A 184 4.36 -13.34 -11.47
CA ASP A 184 4.92 -13.67 -12.78
C ASP A 184 6.22 -12.88 -12.99
N GLY A 185 7.33 -13.56 -12.69
CA GLY A 185 8.69 -13.00 -12.80
C GLY A 185 9.10 -12.62 -14.22
N THR A 186 8.38 -13.08 -15.25
CA THR A 186 8.69 -12.76 -16.64
C THR A 186 8.47 -11.28 -16.96
N GLY A 187 7.68 -10.57 -16.14
CA GLY A 187 7.43 -9.14 -16.25
C GLY A 187 8.54 -8.24 -15.71
N ALA A 188 9.60 -8.78 -15.11
CA ALA A 188 10.71 -8.00 -14.55
C ALA A 188 11.31 -6.93 -15.49
N PRO A 189 11.46 -7.16 -16.81
CA PRO A 189 11.96 -6.12 -17.73
C PRO A 189 11.06 -4.89 -17.86
N HIS A 190 9.80 -4.95 -17.40
CA HIS A 190 8.83 -3.88 -17.52
C HIS A 190 8.74 -2.97 -16.29
N LEU A 191 9.32 -3.38 -15.16
CA LEU A 191 9.25 -2.64 -13.90
C LEU A 191 10.43 -3.03 -13.01
N LYS A 192 11.49 -2.23 -13.01
CA LYS A 192 12.75 -2.54 -12.33
C LYS A 192 13.53 -1.26 -12.01
N VAL A 193 14.56 -1.40 -11.17
CA VAL A 193 15.64 -0.42 -11.06
C VAL A 193 16.80 -0.88 -11.97
N SER A 194 17.35 0.05 -12.74
CA SER A 194 18.57 -0.15 -13.55
C SER A 194 19.51 1.00 -13.25
N ASP A 195 20.73 0.68 -12.82
CA ASP A 195 21.78 1.68 -12.51
C ASP A 195 21.30 2.75 -11.49
N GLY A 196 20.55 2.32 -10.48
CA GLY A 196 19.99 3.20 -9.44
C GLY A 196 18.74 3.97 -9.84
N THR A 197 18.33 3.91 -11.12
CA THR A 197 17.15 4.62 -11.63
C THR A 197 15.99 3.68 -11.89
N PHE A 198 14.81 4.09 -11.44
CA PHE A 198 13.56 3.39 -11.67
C PHE A 198 13.16 3.46 -13.15
N PHE A 199 12.82 2.30 -13.71
CA PHE A 199 12.31 2.15 -15.06
C PHE A 199 10.95 1.47 -15.05
N MET A 200 10.00 2.04 -15.80
CA MET A 200 8.68 1.47 -16.00
C MET A 200 8.24 1.52 -17.47
N ASN A 201 7.82 0.38 -18.00
CA ASN A 201 7.04 0.31 -19.23
C ASN A 201 5.54 0.44 -18.89
N GLY A 202 5.06 1.69 -18.81
CA GLY A 202 3.69 1.97 -18.36
C GLY A 202 2.60 1.25 -19.17
N ARG A 203 2.82 1.02 -20.48
CA ARG A 203 1.86 0.28 -21.32
C ARG A 203 1.75 -1.18 -20.90
N GLN A 204 2.87 -1.85 -20.62
CA GLN A 204 2.85 -3.25 -20.21
C GLN A 204 2.29 -3.41 -18.80
N VAL A 205 2.64 -2.50 -17.87
CA VAL A 205 2.09 -2.49 -16.51
C VAL A 205 0.58 -2.24 -16.52
N PHE A 206 0.11 -1.30 -17.34
CA PHE A 206 -1.32 -1.02 -17.51
C PHE A 206 -2.08 -2.24 -18.06
N ASN A 207 -1.56 -2.89 -19.11
CA ASN A 207 -2.17 -4.07 -19.70
C ASN A 207 -2.23 -5.25 -18.71
N PHE A 208 -1.15 -5.45 -17.95
CA PHE A 208 -1.11 -6.43 -16.87
C PHE A 208 -2.23 -6.17 -15.86
N ALA A 209 -2.33 -4.94 -15.34
CA ALA A 209 -3.34 -4.59 -14.34
C ALA A 209 -4.77 -4.82 -14.87
N LEU A 210 -5.04 -4.37 -16.10
CA LEU A 210 -6.35 -4.48 -16.72
C LEU A 210 -6.81 -5.93 -16.97
N VAL A 211 -5.86 -6.84 -17.20
CA VAL A 211 -6.17 -8.26 -17.44
C VAL A 211 -6.20 -9.05 -16.14
N LYS A 212 -5.19 -8.90 -15.28
CA LYS A 212 -5.00 -9.76 -14.11
C LYS A 212 -5.88 -9.36 -12.95
N VAL A 213 -6.03 -8.07 -12.65
CA VAL A 213 -6.74 -7.62 -11.44
C VAL A 213 -8.23 -7.96 -11.48
N PRO A 214 -9.00 -7.67 -12.56
CA PRO A 214 -10.41 -8.05 -12.61
C PRO A 214 -10.62 -9.56 -12.52
N ALA A 215 -9.85 -10.35 -13.28
CA ALA A 215 -9.96 -11.81 -13.26
C ALA A 215 -9.68 -12.37 -11.85
N HIS A 216 -8.64 -11.87 -11.19
CA HIS A 216 -8.26 -12.32 -9.85
C HIS A 216 -9.29 -11.94 -8.78
N LEU A 217 -9.94 -10.78 -8.91
CA LEU A 217 -11.05 -10.39 -8.05
C LEU A 217 -12.28 -11.29 -8.27
N HIS A 218 -12.63 -11.65 -9.51
CA HIS A 218 -13.76 -12.55 -9.77
C HIS A 218 -13.50 -13.93 -9.18
N GLU A 219 -12.29 -14.45 -9.34
CA GLU A 219 -11.88 -15.70 -8.73
C GLU A 219 -11.96 -15.66 -7.20
N LEU A 220 -11.52 -14.55 -6.57
CA LEU A 220 -11.61 -14.36 -5.13
C LEU A 220 -13.07 -14.36 -4.65
N LEU A 221 -13.96 -13.66 -5.34
CA LEU A 221 -15.39 -13.62 -5.02
C LEU A 221 -16.02 -15.00 -5.15
N ALA A 222 -15.76 -15.70 -6.26
CA ALA A 222 -16.23 -17.07 -6.48
C ALA A 222 -15.74 -18.02 -5.38
N ASP A 223 -14.44 -17.99 -5.05
CA ASP A 223 -13.88 -18.82 -3.98
C ASP A 223 -14.50 -18.46 -2.63
N SER A 224 -14.89 -17.21 -2.41
CA SER A 224 -15.53 -16.74 -1.17
C SER A 224 -17.03 -17.03 -1.11
N ASN A 225 -17.63 -17.57 -2.18
CA ASN A 225 -19.08 -17.67 -2.36
C ASN A 225 -19.78 -16.30 -2.18
N LEU A 226 -19.20 -15.25 -2.75
CA LEU A 226 -19.72 -13.89 -2.70
C LEU A 226 -19.97 -13.37 -4.11
N GLU A 227 -20.96 -12.49 -4.22
CA GLU A 227 -21.22 -11.70 -5.43
C GLU A 227 -20.65 -10.29 -5.29
N SER A 228 -20.49 -9.58 -6.41
CA SER A 228 -19.96 -8.20 -6.39
C SER A 228 -20.84 -7.23 -5.58
N THR A 229 -22.14 -7.54 -5.45
CA THR A 229 -23.11 -6.80 -4.64
C THR A 229 -22.88 -6.94 -3.14
N ASP A 230 -22.20 -8.01 -2.69
CA ASP A 230 -21.91 -8.28 -1.28
C ASP A 230 -20.70 -7.50 -0.74
N ILE A 231 -19.98 -6.80 -1.63
CA ILE A 231 -18.82 -5.97 -1.31
C ILE A 231 -19.27 -4.52 -1.21
N ASP A 232 -18.95 -3.85 -0.11
CA ASP A 232 -19.29 -2.44 0.09
C ASP A 232 -18.32 -1.52 -0.65
N ALA A 233 -17.04 -1.88 -0.68
CA ALA A 233 -15.99 -1.11 -1.33
C ALA A 233 -14.85 -1.99 -1.87
N TYR A 234 -14.27 -1.56 -2.98
CA TYR A 234 -13.05 -2.10 -3.56
C TYR A 234 -11.91 -1.10 -3.36
N CYS A 235 -11.00 -1.41 -2.44
CA CYS A 235 -9.81 -0.62 -2.16
C CYS A 235 -8.60 -1.24 -2.86
N ILE A 236 -8.41 -0.88 -4.12
CA ILE A 236 -7.30 -1.37 -4.94
C ILE A 236 -6.10 -0.41 -4.91
N HIS A 237 -4.92 -0.91 -5.26
CA HIS A 237 -3.71 -0.09 -5.40
C HIS A 237 -3.93 1.10 -6.36
N GLN A 238 -3.56 2.29 -5.90
CA GLN A 238 -3.77 3.57 -6.58
C GLN A 238 -2.60 3.88 -7.51
N GLY A 239 -2.44 3.07 -8.57
CA GLY A 239 -1.33 3.23 -9.51
C GLY A 239 -1.42 4.52 -10.36
N SER A 240 -2.63 4.84 -10.79
CA SER A 240 -3.05 6.11 -11.40
C SER A 240 -4.57 6.11 -11.54
N ALA A 241 -5.19 7.29 -11.72
CA ALA A 241 -6.63 7.37 -11.99
C ALA A 241 -7.02 6.54 -13.22
N ALA A 242 -6.19 6.56 -14.27
CA ALA A 242 -6.45 5.79 -15.48
C ALA A 242 -6.51 4.27 -15.22
N ILE A 243 -5.63 3.73 -14.36
CA ILE A 243 -5.61 2.31 -14.02
C ILE A 243 -6.85 1.96 -13.19
N VAL A 244 -7.12 2.72 -12.12
CA VAL A 244 -8.26 2.46 -11.22
C VAL A 244 -9.57 2.45 -12.02
N ASP A 245 -9.77 3.48 -12.85
CA ASP A 245 -10.97 3.61 -13.67
C ASP A 245 -11.08 2.49 -14.72
N ALA A 246 -9.96 2.03 -15.29
CA ALA A 246 -9.98 0.96 -16.28
C ALA A 246 -10.26 -0.40 -15.65
N VAL A 247 -9.66 -0.70 -14.48
CA VAL A 247 -9.95 -1.92 -13.71
C VAL A 247 -11.42 -1.94 -13.29
N ALA A 248 -11.92 -0.84 -12.71
CA ALA A 248 -13.32 -0.71 -12.29
C ALA A 248 -14.30 -0.99 -13.44
N ARG A 249 -14.09 -0.36 -14.61
CA ARG A 249 -14.93 -0.61 -15.80
C ARG A 249 -14.81 -2.04 -16.34
N ARG A 250 -13.65 -2.69 -16.19
CA ARG A 250 -13.40 -4.02 -16.75
C ARG A 250 -13.96 -5.15 -15.90
N PHE A 251 -14.11 -4.92 -14.59
CA PHE A 251 -14.67 -5.83 -13.59
C PHE A 251 -16.20 -6.05 -13.73
N GLU A 252 -16.74 -5.81 -14.93
CA GLU A 252 -18.15 -5.89 -15.35
C GLU A 252 -19.05 -4.75 -14.86
N GLU A 253 -20.32 -4.73 -15.30
CA GLU A 253 -21.38 -3.73 -15.04
C GLU A 253 -21.72 -3.51 -13.54
N GLY A 254 -20.86 -3.99 -12.63
CA GLY A 254 -21.01 -3.95 -11.19
C GLY A 254 -20.31 -2.74 -10.58
N GLN A 255 -21.04 -1.62 -10.51
CA GLN A 255 -20.84 -0.57 -9.52
C GLN A 255 -19.42 0.06 -9.50
N PRO A 256 -18.97 0.73 -10.59
CA PRO A 256 -17.68 1.42 -10.63
C PRO A 256 -17.51 2.45 -9.49
N GLU A 257 -18.60 2.96 -8.95
CA GLU A 257 -18.63 3.84 -7.78
C GLU A 257 -18.15 3.16 -6.48
N LYS A 258 -18.15 1.83 -6.40
CA LYS A 258 -17.60 1.09 -5.27
C LYS A 258 -16.07 0.97 -5.32
N PHE A 259 -15.43 1.26 -6.45
CA PHE A 259 -13.98 1.35 -6.53
C PHE A 259 -13.52 2.69 -5.99
N VAL A 260 -12.95 2.65 -4.78
CA VAL A 260 -12.51 3.87 -4.09
C VAL A 260 -11.30 4.44 -4.83
N LYS A 261 -11.44 5.70 -5.25
CA LYS A 261 -10.37 6.48 -5.88
C LYS A 261 -10.12 7.73 -5.06
N ASP A 262 -9.00 7.74 -4.35
CA ASP A 262 -8.62 8.85 -3.47
C ASP A 262 -7.09 8.94 -3.42
N MET A 263 -6.54 9.56 -4.46
CA MET A 263 -5.10 9.74 -4.64
C MET A 263 -4.73 11.18 -4.99
N VAL A 264 -5.68 12.13 -4.90
CA VAL A 264 -5.49 13.50 -5.40
C VAL A 264 -4.30 14.18 -4.74
N GLU A 265 -4.10 13.90 -3.45
CA GLU A 265 -3.08 14.52 -2.59
C GLU A 265 -1.89 13.59 -2.30
N THR A 266 -1.89 12.37 -2.83
CA THR A 266 -0.89 11.35 -2.48
C THR A 266 -0.25 10.70 -3.71
N GLY A 267 -0.96 10.61 -4.82
CA GLY A 267 -0.56 9.82 -5.97
C GLY A 267 -0.36 8.34 -5.64
N ASN A 268 0.58 7.73 -6.34
CA ASN A 268 0.97 6.34 -6.14
C ASN A 268 2.00 6.25 -5.00
N THR A 269 1.54 5.87 -3.82
CA THR A 269 2.37 5.59 -2.63
C THR A 269 2.76 4.12 -2.49
N VAL A 270 2.69 3.37 -3.60
CA VAL A 270 3.18 2.00 -3.74
C VAL A 270 2.52 1.04 -2.74
N SER A 271 3.24 0.57 -1.72
CA SER A 271 2.72 -0.36 -0.72
C SER A 271 1.75 0.32 0.25
N SER A 272 1.89 1.64 0.45
CA SER A 272 1.05 2.46 1.33
C SER A 272 -0.31 2.83 0.73
N SER A 273 -0.53 2.61 -0.58
CA SER A 273 -1.75 3.09 -1.24
C SER A 273 -3.04 2.47 -0.71
N ILE A 274 -3.04 1.16 -0.45
CA ILE A 274 -4.22 0.47 0.08
C ILE A 274 -4.49 0.88 1.53
N PRO A 275 -3.53 0.79 2.46
CA PRO A 275 -3.80 1.15 3.85
C PRO A 275 -4.17 2.62 4.05
N LEU A 276 -3.69 3.56 3.23
CA LEU A 276 -4.16 4.95 3.25
C LEU A 276 -5.66 5.06 2.92
N LEU A 277 -6.14 4.31 1.92
CA LEU A 277 -7.58 4.27 1.62
C LEU A 277 -8.36 3.66 2.78
N LEU A 278 -7.85 2.59 3.38
CA LEU A 278 -8.51 1.92 4.48
C LEU A 278 -8.57 2.82 5.73
N GLU A 279 -7.48 3.45 6.12
CA GLU A 279 -7.46 4.43 7.22
C GLU A 279 -8.53 5.50 7.03
N LYS A 280 -8.57 6.12 5.84
CA LYS A 280 -9.45 7.26 5.56
C LYS A 280 -10.93 6.89 5.42
N HIS A 281 -11.25 5.69 4.89
CA HIS A 281 -12.63 5.34 4.50
C HIS A 281 -13.22 4.14 5.25
N MET A 282 -12.40 3.25 5.79
CA MET A 282 -12.86 1.97 6.34
C MET A 282 -13.37 2.09 7.78
N PHE A 283 -12.70 2.84 8.65
CA PHE A 283 -13.02 2.85 10.09
C PHE A 283 -14.25 3.68 10.44
N ASP A 284 -14.48 4.79 9.73
CA ASP A 284 -15.62 5.69 9.98
C ASP A 284 -16.86 5.39 9.10
N SER A 285 -16.81 4.37 8.26
CA SER A 285 -17.93 3.98 7.39
C SER A 285 -18.87 2.98 8.05
N SER A 286 -19.98 2.67 7.39
CA SER A 286 -20.87 1.55 7.70
C SER A 286 -20.49 0.25 6.97
N TRP A 287 -19.33 0.23 6.29
CA TRP A 287 -18.89 -0.92 5.50
C TRP A 287 -18.72 -2.15 6.41
N LYS A 288 -19.20 -3.28 5.91
CA LYS A 288 -19.06 -4.59 6.54
C LYS A 288 -18.05 -5.45 5.80
N ARG A 289 -17.91 -5.28 4.49
CA ARG A 289 -17.04 -6.09 3.66
C ARG A 289 -16.33 -5.26 2.62
N VAL A 290 -15.00 -5.36 2.62
CA VAL A 290 -14.12 -4.65 1.69
C VAL A 290 -13.27 -5.66 0.94
N ALA A 291 -13.17 -5.49 -0.37
CA ALA A 291 -12.21 -6.22 -1.19
C ALA A 291 -10.96 -5.34 -1.40
N ILE A 292 -9.78 -5.85 -1.06
CA ILE A 292 -8.52 -5.17 -1.30
C ILE A 292 -7.75 -5.86 -2.42
N SER A 293 -7.03 -5.10 -3.24
CA SER A 293 -6.17 -5.68 -4.28
C SER A 293 -4.95 -4.83 -4.58
N GLY A 294 -3.77 -5.38 -4.36
CA GLY A 294 -2.49 -4.76 -4.68
C GLY A 294 -1.84 -5.46 -5.87
N PHE A 295 -1.20 -4.69 -6.75
CA PHE A 295 -0.58 -5.23 -7.98
C PHE A 295 0.53 -4.29 -8.46
N GLY A 296 1.61 -4.84 -9.00
CA GLY A 296 2.72 -4.04 -9.51
C GLY A 296 3.99 -4.87 -9.67
N VAL A 297 5.12 -4.35 -9.21
CA VAL A 297 6.47 -4.92 -9.30
C VAL A 297 6.54 -6.40 -8.93
N GLY A 298 7.33 -7.17 -9.70
CA GLY A 298 7.40 -8.64 -9.65
C GLY A 298 7.39 -9.33 -11.04
N LEU A 299 6.35 -9.21 -11.88
CA LEU A 299 5.08 -8.58 -11.53
C LEU A 299 4.31 -9.46 -10.54
N SER A 300 3.78 -8.82 -9.49
CA SER A 300 3.10 -9.49 -8.38
C SER A 300 1.73 -8.88 -8.18
N TRP A 301 0.79 -9.68 -7.67
CA TRP A 301 -0.53 -9.24 -7.25
C TRP A 301 -1.05 -10.06 -6.07
N GLY A 302 -1.92 -9.46 -5.28
CA GLY A 302 -2.62 -10.10 -4.17
C GLY A 302 -3.98 -9.46 -3.97
N SER A 303 -4.99 -10.28 -3.67
CA SER A 303 -6.34 -9.80 -3.38
C SER A 303 -6.87 -10.50 -2.14
N ALA A 304 -7.70 -9.79 -1.36
CA ALA A 304 -8.31 -10.36 -0.16
C ALA A 304 -9.66 -9.73 0.14
N ILE A 305 -10.51 -10.49 0.83
CA ILE A 305 -11.70 -9.98 1.50
C ILE A 305 -11.34 -9.69 2.95
N ILE A 306 -11.71 -8.52 3.44
CA ILE A 306 -11.67 -8.16 4.86
C ILE A 306 -13.08 -7.82 5.33
N GLU A 307 -13.43 -8.26 6.54
CA GLU A 307 -14.79 -8.14 7.07
C GLU A 307 -14.75 -7.44 8.43
N ARG A 308 -15.72 -6.57 8.67
CA ARG A 308 -15.88 -5.95 9.98
C ARG A 308 -16.38 -7.01 10.94
N ARG A 309 -15.78 -7.05 12.13
CA ARG A 309 -16.26 -7.91 13.21
C ARG A 309 -17.56 -7.32 13.75
N ASP A 310 -18.64 -8.10 13.69
CA ASP A 310 -19.92 -7.78 14.34
C ASP A 310 -19.79 -7.71 15.87
#